data_AF-A0A314L3T4-F1
#
_entry.id   AF-A0A314L3T4-F1
#
_cell.length_a   1.000
_cell.length_b   1.000
_cell.length_c   1.000
_cell.angle_alpha   90.00
_cell.angle_beta   90.00
_cell.angle_gamma   90.00
#
_symmetry.space_group_name_H-M   'P 1'
#
loop_
_entity.id
_entity.type
_entity.pdbx_description
1 polymer ?
#
loop_
_entity_poly.entity_id
_entity_poly.type
_entity_poly.pdbx_seq_one_letter_code
_entity_poly.pdbx_strand_id
1 'polypeptide(L)'
;MNLYKNRYREAVEELARSQPTDEQGQPIMPSEEETLPLWLNVAGGVYRGRAYGLSSERNFHRLACGLKGIGTSATVQLQRTIQQLSRNCADEREKRKNEEKIRDALRNDIESLKAQVNHLIGLPRSPPKSYIYEEDESDGNNTNDEEDEGEPEDE
;
A
#
# COMPACT_ATOMS: atom_id res chain seq x y z
N MET A 1 -8.85 36.93 -25.71
CA MET A 1 -9.75 37.21 -24.56
C MET A 1 -11.02 36.35 -24.58
N ASN A 2 -11.72 36.25 -25.71
CA ASN A 2 -13.05 35.64 -25.79
C ASN A 2 -13.12 34.13 -25.50
N LEU A 3 -12.04 33.37 -25.77
CA LEU A 3 -12.01 31.92 -25.55
C LEU A 3 -12.20 31.52 -24.07
N TYR A 4 -11.54 32.22 -23.13
CA TYR A 4 -11.63 31.90 -21.70
C TYR A 4 -12.99 32.30 -21.13
N LYS A 5 -13.56 33.41 -21.59
CA LYS A 5 -14.93 33.82 -21.22
C LYS A 5 -15.97 32.84 -21.75
N ASN A 6 -15.81 32.33 -22.96
CA ASN A 6 -16.70 31.32 -23.53
C ASN A 6 -16.64 30.01 -22.76
N ARG A 7 -15.44 29.47 -22.53
CA ARG A 7 -15.26 28.24 -21.74
C ARG A 7 -15.77 28.37 -20.31
N TYR A 8 -15.56 29.52 -19.67
CA TYR A 8 -16.11 29.76 -18.35
C TYR A 8 -17.64 29.78 -18.36
N ARG A 9 -18.26 30.48 -19.31
CA ARG A 9 -19.71 30.51 -19.45
C ARG A 9 -20.29 29.11 -19.68
N GLU A 10 -19.70 28.34 -20.59
CA GLU A 10 -20.11 26.94 -20.83
C GLU A 10 -20.05 26.10 -19.56
N ALA A 11 -18.96 26.22 -18.78
CA ALA A 11 -18.81 25.51 -17.52
C ALA A 11 -19.83 25.94 -16.44
N VAL A 12 -20.19 27.24 -16.39
CA VAL A 12 -21.23 27.75 -15.48
C VAL A 12 -22.61 27.26 -15.90
N GLU A 13 -22.92 27.24 -17.20
CA GLU A 13 -24.18 26.71 -17.73
C GLU A 13 -24.32 25.20 -17.48
N GLU A 14 -23.24 24.43 -17.63
CA GLU A 14 -23.21 23.01 -17.31
C GLU A 14 -23.44 22.77 -15.81
N LEU A 15 -22.81 23.58 -14.96
CA LEU A 15 -23.03 23.54 -13.51
C LEU A 15 -24.49 23.87 -13.16
N ALA A 16 -25.05 24.93 -13.75
CA ALA A 16 -26.44 25.33 -13.54
C ALA A 16 -27.44 24.25 -13.97
N ARG A 17 -27.17 23.56 -15.08
CA ARG A 17 -28.01 22.44 -15.56
C ARG A 17 -27.98 21.22 -14.64
N SER A 18 -26.89 21.06 -13.88
CA SER A 18 -26.72 19.99 -12.92
C SER A 18 -27.36 20.31 -11.56
N GLN A 19 -27.75 21.57 -11.32
CA GLN A 19 -28.43 21.99 -10.10
C GLN A 19 -29.94 21.72 -10.19
N PRO A 20 -30.61 21.46 -9.04
CA PRO A 20 -32.05 21.40 -9.00
C PRO A 20 -32.65 22.74 -9.44
N THR A 21 -33.79 22.66 -10.13
CA THR A 21 -34.65 23.82 -10.41
C THR A 21 -35.37 24.25 -9.12
N ASP A 22 -35.68 25.54 -9.02
CA ASP A 22 -36.50 26.06 -7.93
C ASP A 22 -37.96 25.56 -8.01
N GLU A 23 -38.78 25.96 -7.04
CA GLU A 23 -40.21 25.61 -6.95
C GLU A 23 -41.02 26.07 -8.18
N GLN A 24 -40.48 26.99 -8.99
CA GLN A 24 -41.09 27.49 -10.22
C GLN A 24 -40.52 26.83 -11.48
N GLY A 25 -39.61 25.87 -11.35
CA GLY A 25 -38.97 25.18 -12.46
C GLY A 25 -37.87 26.01 -13.14
N GLN A 26 -37.36 27.07 -12.52
CA GLN A 26 -36.26 27.88 -13.06
C GLN A 26 -34.90 27.35 -12.59
N PRO A 27 -33.88 27.29 -13.48
CA PRO A 27 -32.55 26.84 -13.10
C PRO A 27 -31.96 27.74 -12.02
N ILE A 28 -31.54 27.15 -10.90
CA ILE A 28 -30.83 27.89 -9.85
C ILE A 28 -29.45 28.25 -10.39
N MET A 29 -29.18 29.55 -10.42
CA MET A 29 -27.87 30.04 -10.83
C MET A 29 -26.83 29.72 -9.75
N PRO A 30 -25.70 29.10 -10.13
CA PRO A 30 -24.64 28.80 -9.17
C PRO A 30 -24.15 30.08 -8.49
N SER A 31 -23.91 29.97 -7.18
CA SER A 31 -23.34 31.06 -6.40
C SER A 31 -21.91 31.38 -6.84
N GLU A 32 -21.45 32.58 -6.49
CA GLU A 32 -20.09 33.01 -6.82
C GLU A 32 -19.03 32.04 -6.24
N GLU A 33 -19.27 31.45 -5.07
CA GLU A 33 -18.38 30.49 -4.42
C GLU A 33 -18.36 29.12 -5.11
N GLU A 34 -19.50 28.67 -5.64
CA GLU A 34 -19.58 27.42 -6.42
C GLU A 34 -18.93 27.56 -7.80
N THR A 35 -18.94 28.76 -8.38
CA THR A 35 -18.26 29.05 -9.65
C THR A 35 -16.75 29.30 -9.50
N LEU A 36 -16.24 29.46 -8.27
CA LEU A 36 -14.82 29.72 -8.01
C LEU A 36 -13.86 28.70 -8.66
N PRO A 37 -14.06 27.38 -8.48
CA PRO A 37 -13.17 26.39 -9.06
C PRO A 37 -13.20 26.41 -10.59
N LEU A 38 -14.35 26.74 -11.20
CA LEU A 38 -14.52 26.74 -12.65
C LEU A 38 -13.62 27.77 -13.33
N TRP A 39 -13.63 29.03 -12.90
CA TRP A 39 -12.76 30.03 -13.52
C TRP A 39 -11.29 29.82 -13.14
N LEU A 40 -10.97 29.29 -11.96
CA LEU A 40 -9.60 28.94 -11.58
C LEU A 40 -9.02 27.89 -12.54
N ASN A 41 -9.81 26.86 -12.85
CA ASN A 41 -9.45 25.81 -13.80
C ASN A 41 -9.33 26.36 -15.22
N VAL A 42 -10.32 27.14 -15.68
CA VAL A 42 -10.35 27.70 -17.05
C VAL A 42 -9.19 28.67 -17.28
N ALA A 43 -8.89 29.53 -16.30
CA ALA A 43 -7.85 30.55 -16.43
C ALA A 43 -6.44 30.04 -16.09
N GLY A 44 -6.32 28.90 -15.39
CA GLY A 44 -5.05 28.40 -14.87
C GLY A 44 -4.54 29.21 -13.68
N GLY A 45 -5.44 29.69 -12.82
CA GLY A 45 -5.11 30.33 -11.55
C GLY A 45 -5.58 31.78 -11.36
N VAL A 46 -5.41 32.26 -10.12
CA VAL A 46 -5.98 33.52 -9.60
C VAL A 46 -5.61 34.74 -10.43
N TYR A 47 -4.33 34.91 -10.76
CA TYR A 47 -3.84 36.10 -11.49
C TYR A 47 -4.33 36.14 -12.95
N ARG A 48 -4.34 34.99 -13.63
CA ARG A 48 -4.87 34.89 -14.99
C ARG A 48 -6.39 35.09 -15.01
N GLY A 49 -7.10 34.57 -14.02
CA GLY A 49 -8.54 34.79 -13.87
C GLY A 49 -8.89 36.27 -13.71
N ARG A 50 -8.12 37.02 -12.92
CA ARG A 50 -8.26 38.49 -12.83
C ARG A 50 -7.95 39.18 -14.16
N ALA A 51 -6.86 38.81 -14.84
CA ALA A 51 -6.48 39.40 -16.12
C ALA A 51 -7.54 39.19 -17.22
N TYR A 52 -8.26 38.07 -17.18
CA TYR A 52 -9.35 37.78 -18.12
C TYR A 52 -10.72 38.31 -17.68
N GLY A 53 -10.82 38.90 -16.49
CA GLY A 53 -12.07 39.42 -15.92
C GLY A 53 -13.07 38.31 -15.56
N LEU A 54 -12.58 37.15 -15.11
CA LEU A 54 -13.40 36.01 -14.69
C LEU A 54 -13.63 35.95 -13.17
N SER A 55 -12.79 36.64 -12.39
CA SER A 55 -12.93 36.75 -10.94
C SER A 55 -13.40 38.14 -10.55
N SER A 56 -14.30 38.22 -9.55
CA SER A 56 -14.55 39.49 -8.87
C SER A 56 -13.31 39.94 -8.09
N GLU A 57 -13.28 41.22 -7.78
CA GLU A 57 -12.23 41.80 -6.94
C GLU A 57 -12.25 41.21 -5.52
N ARG A 58 -13.43 40.92 -4.98
CA ARG A 58 -13.60 40.24 -3.68
C ARG A 58 -12.93 38.87 -3.68
N ASN A 59 -13.23 38.06 -4.69
CA ASN A 59 -12.67 36.71 -4.80
C ASN A 59 -11.17 36.71 -5.07
N PHE A 60 -10.68 37.66 -5.88
CA PHE A 60 -9.25 37.86 -6.06
C PHE A 60 -8.57 38.14 -4.73
N HIS A 61 -9.08 39.09 -3.94
CA HIS A 61 -8.49 39.44 -2.64
C HIS A 61 -8.54 38.27 -1.67
N ARG A 62 -9.67 37.55 -1.57
CA ARG A 62 -9.79 36.37 -0.71
C ARG A 62 -8.73 35.30 -1.04
N LEU A 63 -8.59 34.96 -2.32
CA LEU A 63 -7.67 33.91 -2.77
C LEU A 63 -6.21 34.37 -2.73
N ALA A 64 -5.93 35.62 -3.13
CA ALA A 64 -4.59 36.18 -3.07
C ALA A 64 -4.09 36.30 -1.63
N CYS A 65 -4.94 36.73 -0.69
CA CYS A 65 -4.59 36.79 0.74
C CYS A 65 -4.46 35.40 1.36
N GLY A 66 -5.34 34.45 1.02
CA GLY A 66 -5.24 33.06 1.47
C GLY A 66 -3.93 32.38 1.05
N LEU A 67 -3.45 32.68 -0.16
CA LEU A 67 -2.14 32.22 -0.65
C LEU A 67 -0.96 32.95 0.01
N LYS A 68 -1.13 34.24 0.36
CA LYS A 68 -0.08 35.06 0.98
C LYS A 68 0.30 34.59 2.40
N GLY A 69 -0.54 33.78 3.05
CA GLY A 69 -0.28 33.18 4.36
C GLY A 69 0.46 31.84 4.32
N ILE A 70 0.58 31.18 3.16
CA ILE A 70 1.35 29.94 3.03
C ILE A 70 2.82 30.32 2.91
N GLY A 71 3.48 30.46 4.06
CA GLY A 71 4.91 30.74 4.12
C GLY A 71 5.70 29.66 3.36
N THR A 72 6.79 30.06 2.72
CA THR A 72 7.74 29.18 2.01
C THR A 72 8.14 27.96 2.85
N SER A 73 8.19 28.10 4.17
CA SER A 73 8.42 27.01 5.14
C SER A 73 7.41 25.86 5.01
N ALA A 74 6.11 26.16 4.93
CA ALA A 74 5.06 25.14 4.81
C ALA A 74 5.18 24.37 3.48
N THR A 75 5.51 25.09 2.39
CA THR A 75 5.72 24.48 1.07
C THR A 75 6.94 23.57 1.04
N VAL A 76 8.04 23.98 1.68
CA VAL A 76 9.27 23.15 1.80
C VAL A 76 9.01 21.91 2.66
N GLN A 77 8.26 22.04 3.75
CA GLN A 77 7.87 20.89 4.56
C GLN A 77 7.00 19.90 3.77
N LEU A 78 6.01 20.39 3.02
CA LEU A 78 5.18 19.56 2.15
C LEU A 78 6.01 18.83 1.08
N GLN A 79 6.97 19.52 0.44
CA GLN A 79 7.85 18.88 -0.53
C GLN A 79 8.71 17.78 0.11
N ARG A 80 9.21 18.02 1.32
CA ARG A 80 9.99 17.02 2.06
C ARG A 80 9.14 15.79 2.42
N THR A 81 7.90 15.99 2.88
CA THR A 81 7.00 14.87 3.20
C THR A 81 6.62 14.07 1.95
N ILE A 82 6.35 14.74 0.83
CA ILE A 82 6.09 14.07 -0.46
C ILE A 82 7.29 13.21 -0.89
N GLN A 83 8.51 13.75 -0.81
CA GLN A 83 9.72 13.00 -1.16
C GLN A 83 9.93 11.79 -0.24
N GLN A 84 9.74 11.96 1.07
CA GLN A 84 9.89 10.87 2.03
C GLN A 84 8.86 9.77 1.79
N LEU A 85 7.59 10.14 1.58
CA LEU A 85 6.53 9.18 1.29
C LEU A 85 6.80 8.43 -0.02
N SER A 86 7.31 9.12 -1.03
CA SER A 86 7.68 8.51 -2.31
C SER A 86 8.77 7.45 -2.16
N ARG A 87 9.79 7.70 -1.32
CA ARG A 87 10.83 6.71 -1.00
C ARG A 87 10.25 5.51 -0.26
N ASN A 88 9.48 5.76 0.80
CA ASN A 88 8.85 4.69 1.58
C ASN A 88 7.94 3.80 0.71
N CYS A 89 7.18 4.39 -0.23
CA CYS A 89 6.35 3.63 -1.16
C CYS A 89 7.15 2.73 -2.12
N ALA A 90 8.36 3.13 -2.51
CA ALA A 90 9.25 2.31 -3.32
C ALA A 90 9.81 1.14 -2.50
N ASP A 91 10.28 1.41 -1.28
CA ASP A 91 10.83 0.39 -0.38
C ASP A 91 9.78 -0.68 -0.02
N GLU A 92 8.56 -0.27 0.33
CA GLU A 92 7.44 -1.18 0.61
C GLU A 92 7.02 -2.01 -0.62
N ARG A 93 7.22 -1.50 -1.83
CA ARG A 93 6.96 -2.27 -3.06
C ARG A 93 7.98 -3.39 -3.24
N GLU A 94 9.26 -3.10 -3.04
CA GLU A 94 10.32 -4.11 -3.13
C GLU A 94 10.20 -5.16 -2.03
N LYS A 95 9.84 -4.74 -0.80
CA LYS A 95 9.57 -5.67 0.30
C LYS A 95 8.45 -6.66 -0.05
N ARG A 96 7.31 -6.19 -0.55
CA ARG A 96 6.20 -7.06 -0.96
C ARG A 96 6.58 -8.05 -2.04
N LYS A 97 7.40 -7.63 -3.00
CA LYS A 97 7.90 -8.50 -4.07
C LYS A 97 8.79 -9.62 -3.53
N ASN A 98 9.63 -9.32 -2.54
CA ASN A 98 10.47 -10.34 -1.91
C ASN A 98 9.66 -11.30 -1.05
N GLU A 99 8.69 -10.79 -0.28
CA GLU A 99 7.77 -11.64 0.49
C GLU A 99 6.95 -12.57 -0.41
N GLU A 100 6.52 -12.11 -1.58
CA GLU A 100 5.81 -12.92 -2.56
C GLU A 100 6.67 -14.07 -3.09
N LYS A 101 7.93 -13.79 -3.46
CA LYS A 101 8.88 -14.84 -3.87
C LYS A 101 9.07 -15.91 -2.78
N ILE A 102 9.16 -15.49 -1.52
CA ILE A 102 9.29 -16.42 -0.39
C ILE A 102 8.02 -17.27 -0.26
N ARG A 103 6.83 -16.65 -0.36
CA ARG A 103 5.56 -17.39 -0.33
C ARG A 103 5.46 -18.42 -1.46
N ASP A 104 5.85 -18.05 -2.67
CA ASP A 104 5.84 -18.95 -3.83
C ASP A 104 6.81 -20.12 -3.67
N ALA A 105 8.03 -19.85 -3.17
CA ALA A 105 9.01 -20.89 -2.87
C ALA A 105 8.46 -21.90 -1.84
N LEU A 106 7.92 -21.41 -0.72
CA LEU A 106 7.32 -22.26 0.30
C LEU A 106 6.12 -23.06 -0.22
N ARG A 107 5.32 -22.46 -1.11
CA ARG A 107 4.21 -23.16 -1.75
C ARG A 107 4.69 -24.32 -2.61
N ASN A 108 5.73 -24.11 -3.41
CA ASN A 108 6.33 -25.16 -4.23
C ASN A 108 6.90 -26.30 -3.37
N ASP A 109 7.56 -25.96 -2.26
CA ASP A 109 8.10 -26.96 -1.33
C ASP A 109 6.98 -27.80 -0.69
N ILE A 110 5.88 -27.17 -0.29
CA ILE A 110 4.70 -27.87 0.24
C ILE A 110 4.10 -28.80 -0.81
N GLU A 111 3.97 -28.36 -2.06
CA GLU A 111 3.44 -29.19 -3.16
C GLU A 111 4.36 -30.39 -3.45
N SER A 112 5.68 -30.19 -3.44
CA SER A 112 6.68 -31.25 -3.56
C SER A 112 6.59 -32.27 -2.43
N LEU A 113 6.56 -31.81 -1.17
CA LEU A 113 6.44 -32.67 0.01
C LEU A 113 5.14 -33.47 -0.01
N LYS A 114 4.01 -32.84 -0.38
CA LYS A 114 2.74 -33.55 -0.55
C LYS A 114 2.84 -34.66 -1.59
N ALA A 115 3.49 -34.42 -2.72
CA ALA A 115 3.69 -35.44 -3.75
C ALA A 115 4.52 -36.62 -3.25
N GLN A 116 5.61 -36.36 -2.51
CA GLN A 116 6.46 -37.41 -1.93
C GLN A 116 5.69 -38.26 -0.90
N VAL A 117 4.91 -37.62 -0.02
CA VAL A 117 4.09 -38.32 0.96
C VAL A 117 3.03 -39.18 0.28
N ASN A 118 2.35 -38.64 -0.73
CA ASN A 118 1.35 -39.39 -1.51
C ASN A 118 1.97 -40.62 -2.19
N HIS A 119 3.18 -40.48 -2.73
CA HIS A 119 3.91 -41.61 -3.30
C HIS A 119 4.20 -42.70 -2.26
N LEU A 120 4.71 -42.32 -1.08
CA LEU A 120 5.01 -43.28 0.01
C LEU A 120 3.76 -44.01 0.51
N ILE A 121 2.64 -43.31 0.66
CA ILE A 121 1.36 -43.89 1.08
C ILE A 121 0.81 -44.86 0.01
N GLY A 122 1.04 -44.56 -1.27
CA GLY A 122 0.62 -45.39 -2.39
C GLY A 122 1.46 -46.65 -2.62
N LEU A 123 2.59 -46.81 -1.92
CA LEU A 123 3.41 -48.01 -2.04
C LEU A 123 2.70 -49.23 -1.41
N PRO A 124 2.68 -50.40 -2.08
CA PRO A 124 2.14 -51.62 -1.49
C PRO A 124 2.97 -51.99 -0.25
N ARG A 125 2.29 -52.16 0.88
CA ARG A 125 2.93 -52.62 2.12
C ARG A 125 3.51 -54.01 1.89
N SER A 126 4.81 -54.18 2.09
CA SER A 126 5.44 -55.49 2.11
C SER A 126 4.90 -56.30 3.30
N PRO A 127 4.75 -57.64 3.18
CA PRO A 127 4.40 -58.49 4.29
C PRO A 127 5.35 -58.29 5.48
N PRO A 128 4.86 -58.30 6.74
CA PRO A 128 5.72 -58.21 7.91
C PRO A 128 6.77 -59.32 7.86
N LYS A 129 8.03 -58.97 8.16
CA LYS A 129 9.11 -59.94 8.27
C LYS A 129 8.89 -60.72 9.58
N SER A 130 8.52 -61.99 9.48
CA SER A 130 8.37 -62.88 10.63
C SER A 130 9.74 -63.07 11.29
N TYR A 131 9.95 -62.40 12.43
CA TYR A 131 11.14 -62.57 13.26
C TYR A 131 10.95 -63.88 14.05
N ILE A 132 11.70 -64.92 13.65
CA ILE A 132 11.86 -66.12 14.47
C ILE A 132 12.99 -65.79 15.44
N TYR A 133 12.70 -65.78 16.74
CA TYR A 133 13.72 -65.68 17.79
C TYR A 133 14.54 -66.97 17.74
N GLU A 134 15.83 -66.86 17.45
CA GLU A 134 16.80 -67.88 17.85
C GLU A 134 17.38 -67.40 19.19
N GLU A 135 17.06 -68.12 20.27
CA GLU A 135 17.72 -67.97 21.57
C GLU A 135 19.15 -68.48 21.43
N ASP A 136 20.14 -67.59 21.47
CA ASP A 136 21.55 -67.95 21.61
C ASP A 136 21.96 -67.75 23.07
N GLU A 137 21.95 -68.84 23.83
CA GLU A 137 22.47 -68.90 25.20
C GLU A 137 24.00 -68.70 25.19
N SER A 138 24.48 -67.46 25.29
CA SER A 138 25.90 -67.18 25.55
C SER A 138 26.13 -66.89 27.03
N ASP A 139 26.45 -67.95 27.75
CA ASP A 139 26.90 -67.99 29.14
C ASP A 139 28.33 -67.42 29.28
N GLY A 140 28.64 -66.75 30.41
CA GLY A 140 30.04 -66.65 30.89
C GLY A 140 30.68 -65.27 31.10
N ASN A 141 30.54 -64.80 32.34
CA ASN A 141 31.56 -64.19 33.21
C ASN A 141 31.99 -62.70 33.16
N ASN A 142 31.59 -62.07 34.26
CA ASN A 142 32.08 -60.91 35.01
C ASN A 142 33.58 -60.96 35.39
N THR A 143 34.27 -59.80 35.30
CA THR A 143 35.14 -59.29 36.39
C THR A 143 35.20 -57.76 36.34
N ASN A 144 34.71 -57.14 37.41
CA ASN A 144 34.98 -55.75 37.79
C ASN A 144 36.48 -55.53 38.06
N ASP A 145 36.97 -54.33 37.76
CA ASP A 145 37.93 -53.62 38.62
C ASP A 145 37.63 -52.11 38.53
N GLU A 146 37.31 -51.54 39.69
CA GLU A 146 37.21 -50.10 39.93
C GLU A 146 38.61 -49.51 40.10
N GLU A 147 38.71 -48.19 39.86
CA GLU A 147 39.63 -47.20 40.47
C GLU A 147 39.73 -46.01 39.48
N ASP A 148 39.75 -44.74 39.84
CA ASP A 148 39.60 -44.02 41.10
C ASP A 148 39.66 -42.52 40.75
N GLU A 149 38.88 -41.70 41.46
CA GLU A 149 39.10 -40.29 41.86
C GLU A 149 39.42 -39.16 40.85
N GLY A 150 38.75 -38.02 41.07
CA GLY A 150 39.40 -36.70 40.88
C GLY A 150 38.69 -35.63 40.04
N GLU A 151 37.51 -35.21 40.51
CA GLU A 151 36.80 -33.90 40.49
C GLU A 151 37.09 -32.70 39.52
N PRO A 152 36.09 -31.79 39.35
CA PRO A 152 36.02 -30.72 38.36
C PRO A 152 36.40 -29.34 38.92
N GLU A 153 36.67 -28.35 38.05
CA GLU A 153 36.52 -26.93 38.42
C GLU A 153 35.91 -26.09 37.28
N ASP A 154 34.82 -25.42 37.64
CA ASP A 154 34.14 -24.34 36.92
C ASP A 154 34.91 -23.01 37.11
N GLU A 155 34.94 -22.16 36.07
CA GLU A 155 34.65 -20.71 36.16
C GLU A 155 34.42 -20.10 34.76
#